data_AF-W4P355-F1
#
_entry.id   AF-W4P355-F1
#
_cell.length_a   1.000
_cell.length_b   1.000
_cell.length_c   1.000
_cell.angle_alpha   90.00
_cell.angle_beta   90.00
_cell.angle_gamma   90.00
#
_symmetry.space_group_name_H-M   'P 1'
#
loop_
_entity.id
_entity.type
_entity.pdbx_description
1 polymer ?
#
loop_
_entity_poly.entity_id
_entity_poly.type
_entity_poly.pdbx_seq_one_letter_code
_entity_poly.pdbx_strand_id
1 'polypeptide(L)'
;MDFLSYLTMKGKESISPSIVLNSVSNLPRAIAYLHEKGSDSVRAFFDNDEAGRQALQGIQSSGIKVEDMSQYYARYKDLNEYHVAQRTELKQVIPPRKRGLRR
;
A
#
# COMPACT_ATOMS: atom_id res chain seq x y z
N MET A 1 2.98 -5.59 -4.29
CA MET A 1 2.70 -4.82 -3.06
C MET A 1 3.63 -5.14 -1.86
N ASP A 2 4.06 -4.15 -1.06
CA ASP A 2 4.83 -4.36 0.19
C ASP A 2 4.26 -3.56 1.39
N PHE A 3 3.68 -4.27 2.35
CA PHE A 3 3.08 -3.74 3.59
C PHE A 3 4.12 -3.09 4.51
N LEU A 4 5.38 -3.53 4.46
CA LEU A 4 6.45 -3.00 5.31
C LEU A 4 6.86 -1.59 4.89
N SER A 5 6.79 -1.30 3.59
CA SER A 5 7.01 0.06 3.06
C SER A 5 5.94 1.03 3.59
N TYR A 6 4.67 0.63 3.64
CA TYR A 6 3.59 1.43 4.24
C TYR A 6 3.82 1.69 5.74
N LEU A 7 4.19 0.64 6.51
CA LEU A 7 4.51 0.79 7.94
C LEU A 7 5.68 1.74 8.17
N THR A 8 6.68 1.71 7.28
CA THR A 8 7.85 2.59 7.36
C THR A 8 7.46 4.06 7.14
N MET A 9 6.48 4.33 6.26
CA MET A 9 6.02 5.70 5.95
C MET A 9 5.11 6.30 7.02
N LYS A 10 4.23 5.50 7.63
CA LYS A 10 3.23 5.99 8.60
C LYS A 10 3.77 6.16 10.02
N GLY A 11 4.91 5.56 10.36
CA GLY A 11 5.44 5.54 11.73
C GLY A 11 4.64 4.59 12.65
N LYS A 12 5.25 4.19 13.78
CA LYS A 12 4.71 3.19 14.72
C LYS A 12 3.38 3.56 15.39
N GLU A 13 2.93 4.82 15.29
CA GLU A 13 1.81 5.35 16.08
C GLU A 13 0.41 5.08 15.48
N SER A 14 0.32 4.61 14.23
CA SER A 14 -0.98 4.36 13.57
C SER A 14 -1.03 3.00 12.88
N ILE A 15 -0.68 1.92 13.59
CA ILE A 15 -0.89 0.55 13.10
C ILE A 15 -2.38 0.23 13.23
N SER A 16 -3.15 0.62 12.21
CA SER A 16 -4.52 0.13 12.06
C SER A 16 -4.50 -1.38 11.76
N PRO A 17 -5.49 -2.16 12.23
CA PRO A 17 -5.61 -3.56 11.85
C PRO A 17 -5.60 -3.67 10.33
N SER A 18 -4.64 -4.41 9.80
CA SER A 18 -4.34 -4.48 8.38
C SER A 18 -4.34 -5.94 7.92
N ILE A 19 -4.90 -6.19 6.74
CA ILE A 19 -4.93 -7.52 6.12
C ILE A 19 -4.04 -7.47 4.89
N VAL A 20 -3.01 -8.31 4.86
CA VAL A 20 -2.13 -8.44 3.69
C VAL A 20 -2.63 -9.61 2.84
N LEU A 21 -3.15 -9.28 1.66
CA LEU A 21 -3.54 -10.28 0.67
C LEU A 21 -2.29 -10.71 -0.11
N ASN A 22 -1.70 -11.84 0.28
CA ASN A 22 -0.58 -12.45 -0.48
C ASN A 22 -0.96 -12.77 -1.94
N SER A 23 -2.26 -12.87 -2.23
CA SER A 23 -2.82 -13.00 -3.58
C SER A 23 -4.26 -12.47 -3.59
N VAL A 24 -4.69 -11.91 -4.72
CA VAL A 24 -6.09 -11.50 -4.96
C VAL A 24 -7.06 -12.68 -4.88
N SER A 25 -6.60 -13.91 -5.06
CA SER A 25 -7.42 -15.12 -4.86
C SER A 25 -7.92 -15.26 -3.42
N ASN A 26 -7.25 -14.63 -2.43
CA ASN A 26 -7.65 -14.66 -1.03
C ASN A 26 -8.65 -13.56 -0.67
N LEU A 27 -9.07 -12.73 -1.63
CA LEU A 27 -10.01 -11.64 -1.43
C LEU A 27 -11.35 -12.07 -0.81
N PRO A 28 -12.00 -13.18 -1.23
CA PRO A 28 -13.28 -13.57 -0.64
C PRO A 28 -13.18 -13.86 0.86
N ARG A 29 -12.06 -14.44 1.30
CA ARG A 29 -11.79 -14.70 2.72
C ARG A 29 -11.58 -13.42 3.50
N ALA A 30 -10.89 -12.43 2.92
CA ALA A 30 -10.71 -11.14 3.56
C ALA A 30 -12.03 -10.35 3.66
N ILE A 31 -12.87 -10.39 2.62
CA ILE A 31 -14.20 -9.77 2.67
C ILE A 31 -15.05 -10.39 3.78
N ALA A 32 -15.07 -11.72 3.89
CA ALA A 32 -15.79 -12.41 4.96
C ALA A 32 -15.29 -11.99 6.35
N TYR A 33 -13.97 -11.88 6.52
CA TYR A 33 -13.36 -11.42 7.77
C TYR A 33 -13.70 -9.96 8.10
N LEU A 34 -13.72 -9.08 7.10
CA LEU A 34 -14.07 -7.67 7.27
C LEU A 34 -15.54 -7.50 7.68
N HIS A 35 -16.43 -8.31 7.11
CA HIS A 35 -17.84 -8.39 7.50
C HIS A 35 -18.00 -8.85 8.95
N GLU A 36 -17.28 -9.92 9.35
CA GLU A 36 -17.32 -10.43 10.73
C GLU A 36 -16.84 -9.39 11.75
N LYS A 37 -15.85 -8.56 11.38
CA LYS A 37 -15.31 -7.51 12.25
C LYS A 37 -16.16 -6.25 12.33
N GLY A 38 -17.18 -6.10 11.48
CA GLY A 38 -18.05 -4.91 11.49
C GLY A 38 -17.31 -3.62 11.14
N SER A 39 -16.33 -3.68 10.23
CA SER A 39 -15.57 -2.50 9.82
C SER A 39 -16.39 -1.60 8.88
N ASP A 40 -16.76 -0.41 9.33
CA ASP A 40 -17.55 0.56 8.54
C ASP A 40 -16.80 1.09 7.30
N SER A 41 -15.47 1.15 7.36
CA SER A 41 -14.64 1.57 6.23
C SER A 41 -13.28 0.90 6.23
N VAL A 42 -12.78 0.57 5.04
CA VAL A 42 -11.48 -0.04 4.85
C VAL A 42 -10.67 0.74 3.81
N ARG A 43 -9.38 0.93 4.06
CA ARG A 43 -8.47 1.52 3.08
C ARG A 43 -7.83 0.40 2.29
N ALA A 44 -8.09 0.37 0.98
CA ALA A 44 -7.53 -0.63 0.09
C ALA A 44 -6.31 -0.08 -0.62
N PHE A 45 -5.17 -0.71 -0.36
CA PHE A 45 -3.97 -0.54 -1.13
C PHE A 45 -3.94 -1.72 -2.09
N PHE A 46 -4.20 -1.49 -3.38
CA PHE A 46 -4.02 -2.51 -4.43
C PHE A 46 -3.02 -2.03 -5.48
N ASP A 47 -2.40 -2.97 -6.20
CA ASP A 47 -1.49 -2.65 -7.29
C ASP A 47 -2.32 -2.06 -8.44
N ASN A 48 -1.75 -1.14 -9.24
CA ASN A 48 -2.47 -0.42 -10.32
C ASN A 48 -2.74 -1.28 -11.57
N ASP A 49 -2.81 -2.61 -11.41
CA ASP A 49 -3.09 -3.57 -12.46
C ASP A 49 -4.58 -3.96 -12.51
N GLU A 50 -4.94 -4.78 -13.49
CA GLU A 50 -6.32 -5.23 -13.65
C GLU A 50 -6.79 -6.08 -12.47
N ALA A 51 -5.90 -6.90 -11.90
CA ALA A 51 -6.20 -7.75 -10.75
C ALA A 51 -6.51 -6.92 -9.50
N GLY A 52 -5.75 -5.85 -9.24
CA GLY A 52 -5.98 -4.91 -8.15
C GLY A 52 -7.28 -4.14 -8.30
N ARG A 53 -7.61 -3.68 -9.52
CA ARG A 53 -8.90 -3.03 -9.81
C ARG A 53 -10.08 -3.98 -9.61
N GLN A 54 -9.98 -5.22 -10.09
CA GLN A 54 -11.00 -6.24 -9.87
C GLN A 54 -11.17 -6.54 -8.37
N ALA A 55 -10.07 -6.58 -7.62
CA ALA A 55 -10.12 -6.82 -6.18
C ALA A 55 -10.81 -5.68 -5.43
N LEU A 56 -10.51 -4.42 -5.77
CA LEU A 56 -11.19 -3.24 -5.23
C LEU A 56 -12.71 -3.30 -5.50
N GLN A 57 -13.08 -3.61 -6.74
CA GLN A 57 -14.48 -3.71 -7.14
C GLN A 57 -15.21 -4.86 -6.43
N GLY A 58 -14.51 -5.97 -6.16
CA GLY A 58 -15.03 -7.09 -5.36
C GLY A 58 -15.40 -6.66 -3.93
N ILE A 59 -14.55 -5.84 -3.28
CA ILE A 59 -14.84 -5.30 -1.95
C ILE A 59 -16.01 -4.30 -2.01
N GLN A 60 -16.03 -3.40 -3.00
CA GLN A 60 -17.15 -2.44 -3.19
C GLN A 60 -18.48 -3.16 -3.35
N SER A 61 -18.49 -4.24 -4.15
CA SER A 61 -19.69 -5.04 -4.42
C SER A 61 -20.19 -5.77 -3.18
N SER A 62 -19.33 -6.01 -2.18
CA SER A 62 -19.70 -6.62 -0.90
C SER A 62 -20.43 -5.67 0.06
N GLY A 63 -20.62 -4.41 -0.31
CA GLY A 63 -21.28 -3.39 0.52
C GLY A 63 -20.36 -2.72 1.55
N ILE A 64 -19.08 -3.11 1.61
CA ILE A 64 -18.09 -2.46 2.47
C ILE A 64 -17.65 -1.15 1.83
N LYS A 65 -17.65 -0.05 2.60
CA LYS A 65 -17.09 1.22 2.15
C LYS A 65 -15.58 1.09 2.02
N VAL A 66 -15.09 1.02 0.78
CA VAL A 66 -13.65 0.98 0.52
C VAL A 66 -13.16 2.34 0.04
N GLU A 67 -12.09 2.81 0.65
CA GLU A 67 -11.35 3.96 0.19
C GLU A 67 -10.17 3.47 -0.65
N ASP A 68 -10.19 3.79 -1.93
CA ASP A 68 -9.12 3.42 -2.85
C ASP A 68 -7.88 4.26 -2.54
N MET A 69 -6.80 3.61 -2.11
CA MET A 69 -5.53 4.29 -1.86
C MET A 69 -4.60 4.28 -3.07
N SER A 70 -4.92 3.51 -4.12
CA SER A 70 -4.11 3.44 -5.34
C SER A 70 -4.03 4.78 -6.06
N GLN A 71 -5.03 5.64 -5.87
CA GLN A 71 -5.05 7.01 -6.36
C GLN A 71 -3.84 7.85 -5.89
N TYR A 72 -3.33 7.61 -4.68
CA TYR A 72 -2.19 8.36 -4.13
C TYR A 72 -0.87 8.01 -4.83
N TYR A 73 -0.81 6.86 -5.50
CA TYR A 73 0.35 6.40 -6.25
C TYR A 73 -0.04 5.99 -7.67
N ALA A 74 -1.06 6.62 -8.27
CA ALA A 74 -1.58 6.28 -9.59
C ALA A 74 -0.53 6.33 -10.74
N ARG A 75 0.57 7.05 -10.53
CA ARG A 75 1.70 7.14 -11.47
C ARG A 75 2.71 5.99 -11.35
N TYR A 76 2.53 5.10 -10.39
CA TYR A 76 3.44 4.01 -10.04
C TYR A 76 2.70 2.68 -10.07
N LYS A 77 3.39 1.57 -10.40
CA LYS A 77 2.77 0.25 -10.50
C LYS A 77 2.26 -0.22 -9.14
N ASP A 78 3.04 0.03 -8.10
CA ASP A 78 2.73 -0.37 -6.74
C ASP A 78 3.29 0.64 -5.72
N LEU A 79 2.88 0.44 -4.46
CA LEU A 79 3.27 1.27 -3.33
C LEU A 79 4.79 1.21 -3.06
N ASN A 80 5.45 0.10 -3.40
CA ASN A 80 6.89 -0.04 -3.22
C ASN A 80 7.64 0.84 -4.24
N GLU A 81 7.21 0.87 -5.49
CA GLU A 81 7.77 1.74 -6.53
C GLU A 81 7.58 3.22 -6.16
N TYR A 82 6.42 3.60 -5.64
CA TYR A 82 6.19 4.95 -5.10
C TYR A 82 7.17 5.29 -3.95
N HIS A 83 7.34 4.37 -2.99
CA HIS A 83 8.24 4.57 -1.86
C HIS A 83 9.71 4.69 -2.30
N VAL A 84 10.14 3.90 -3.29
CA VAL A 84 11.49 3.98 -3.87
C VAL A 84 11.68 5.29 -4.63
N ALA A 85 10.68 5.73 -5.40
CA ALA A 85 10.72 7.01 -6.11
C ALA A 85 10.86 8.19 -5.13
N GLN A 86 10.04 8.22 -4.08
CA GLN A 86 10.11 9.22 -3.01
C GLN A 86 11.50 9.24 -2.32
N ARG A 87 12.06 8.07 -2.03
CA ARG A 87 13.43 7.97 -1.48
C ARG A 87 14.50 8.42 -2.45
N THR A 88 14.28 8.26 -3.75
CA THR A 88 15.22 8.65 -4.80
C THR A 88 15.18 10.17 -5.02
N GLU A 89 14.01 10.78 -5.02
CA GLU A 89 13.84 12.24 -5.01
C GLU A 89 14.48 12.86 -3.76
N LEU A 90 14.26 12.29 -2.56
CA LEU A 90 14.91 12.74 -1.33
C LEU A 90 16.44 12.54 -1.35
N LYS A 91 16.95 11.50 -2.02
CA LYS A 91 18.40 11.28 -2.22
C LYS A 91 19.03 12.26 -3.20
N GLN A 92 18.28 12.86 -4.14
CA GLN A 92 18.82 13.93 -4.98
C GLN A 92 19.04 15.24 -4.19
N VAL A 93 18.30 15.43 -3.09
CA VAL A 93 18.46 16.61 -2.22
C VAL A 93 19.62 16.46 -1.23
N ILE A 94 20.08 15.23 -0.96
CA ILE A 94 21.24 14.98 -0.09
C ILE A 94 22.48 14.82 -0.98
N PRO A 95 23.41 15.80 -1.03
CA PRO A 95 24.61 15.64 -1.83
C PRO A 95 25.38 14.40 -1.39
N PRO A 96 26.00 13.65 -2.32
CA PRO A 96 26.74 12.44 -1.98
C PRO A 96 27.80 12.79 -0.93
N ARG A 97 27.72 12.12 0.23
CA ARG A 97 28.70 12.28 1.31
C ARG A 97 30.06 11.88 0.72
N LYS A 98 30.92 12.87 0.45
CA LYS A 98 32.27 12.66 -0.09
C LYS A 98 32.94 11.57 0.74
N ARG A 99 33.11 10.38 0.15
CA ARG A 99 33.97 9.34 0.71
C ARG A 99 35.37 9.94 0.76
N GLY A 100 35.81 10.28 1.96
CA GLY A 100 37.14 10.82 2.19
C GLY A 100 38.17 9.86 1.62
N LEU A 101 38.89 10.32 0.60
CA LEU A 101 40.13 9.73 0.17
C LEU A 101 41.12 9.91 1.33
N ARG A 102 41.36 8.86 2.11
CA ARG A 102 42.51 8.82 3.01
C ARG A 102 43.54 7.90 2.39
N ARG A 103 44.61 8.56 1.94
CA ARG A 103 45.87 8.01 1.48
C ARG A 103 46.54 7.18 2.58
#